data_AF-A0AAR2JN03-F1
#
_entry.id   AF-A0AAR2JN03-F1
#
_cell.length_a   1.000
_cell.length_b   1.000
_cell.length_c   1.000
_cell.angle_alpha   90.00
_cell.angle_beta   90.00
_cell.angle_gamma   90.00
#
_symmetry.space_group_name_H-M   'P 1'
#
loop_
_entity.id
_entity.type
_entity.pdbx_description
1 polymer ?
#
loop_
_entity_poly.entity_id
_entity_poly.type
_entity_poly.pdbx_seq_one_letter_code
_entity_poly.pdbx_strand_id
1 'polypeptide(L)'
;SGEVSEVLYPHNPLLQSCYEWLGCIYLHVKAFECSVFFYRIAKKTKFNPGPTTKYDWIGPPDRLSNLRPIIYHIPENETPLERKLRHLRQETEDWNHEFWTHQNVTFSKEKEEYVHSQLKAKGLTERDERGRKRTLNSEEMAVFYKRFLDKNCIKHASYNREWYQRNFTITLLMARVALHNVWRTLTGQGRSKSKPTVMPK
;
A
#
# COMPACT_ATOMS: atom_id res chain seq x y z
N SER A 1 -37.16 -13.19 32.67
CA SER A 1 -36.84 -11.75 32.63
C SER A 1 -35.40 -11.58 33.11
N GLY A 2 -34.45 -11.59 32.17
CA GLY A 2 -33.05 -11.32 32.46
C GLY A 2 -32.62 -10.15 31.58
N GLU A 3 -32.29 -9.03 32.20
CA GLU A 3 -31.86 -7.79 31.56
C GLU A 3 -30.61 -8.05 30.69
N VAL A 4 -30.72 -7.70 29.41
CA VAL A 4 -29.57 -7.51 28.53
C VAL A 4 -28.92 -6.20 28.97
N SER A 5 -27.86 -6.29 29.76
CA SER A 5 -27.02 -5.13 30.07
C SER A 5 -26.32 -4.68 28.78
N GLU A 6 -26.87 -3.66 28.15
CA GLU A 6 -26.28 -2.93 27.05
C GLU A 6 -25.01 -2.23 27.57
N VAL A 7 -23.85 -2.85 27.36
CA VAL A 7 -22.55 -2.23 27.62
C VAL A 7 -22.35 -1.15 26.57
N LEU A 8 -22.82 0.05 26.89
CA LEU A 8 -22.49 1.30 26.22
C LEU A 8 -20.96 1.49 26.26
N TYR A 9 -20.28 1.07 25.20
CA TYR A 9 -18.90 1.48 24.96
C TYR A 9 -18.89 2.99 24.71
N PRO A 10 -18.18 3.79 25.51
CA PRO A 10 -18.10 5.23 25.28
C PRO A 10 -17.44 5.47 23.93
N HIS A 11 -18.01 6.39 23.15
CA HIS A 11 -17.53 6.88 21.87
C HIS A 11 -15.99 6.93 21.83
N ASN A 12 -15.37 5.94 21.17
CA ASN A 12 -13.92 5.87 21.01
C ASN A 12 -13.56 6.46 19.63
N PRO A 13 -12.91 7.63 19.56
CA PRO A 13 -12.49 8.23 18.29
C PRO A 13 -11.52 7.35 17.47
N LEU A 14 -10.97 6.28 18.05
CA LEU A 14 -10.12 5.31 17.34
C LEU A 14 -10.93 4.22 16.62
N LEU A 15 -12.17 3.92 17.05
CA LEU A 15 -13.09 3.09 16.27
C LEU A 15 -13.55 3.83 15.02
N GLN A 16 -13.74 5.16 15.11
CA GLN A 16 -13.96 6.02 13.95
C GLN A 16 -12.76 5.96 12.97
N SER A 17 -11.52 5.97 13.48
CA SER A 17 -10.33 5.81 12.65
C SER A 17 -10.21 4.41 12.02
N CYS A 18 -10.69 3.35 12.68
CA CYS A 18 -10.78 2.00 12.12
C CYS A 18 -11.86 1.90 11.01
N TYR A 19 -12.99 2.56 11.19
CA TYR A 19 -14.02 2.68 10.15
C TYR A 19 -13.60 3.58 8.99
N GLU A 20 -12.77 4.61 9.23
CA GLU A 20 -12.13 5.39 8.17
C GLU A 20 -11.04 4.59 7.44
N TRP A 21 -10.34 3.69 8.12
CA TRP A 21 -9.41 2.74 7.51
C TRP A 21 -10.12 1.76 6.55
N LEU A 22 -11.27 1.20 6.96
CA LEU A 22 -12.11 0.36 6.10
C LEU A 22 -12.83 1.18 5.01
N GLY A 23 -13.24 2.41 5.31
CA GLY A 23 -13.85 3.34 4.37
C GLY A 23 -12.87 3.83 3.30
N CYS A 24 -11.59 4.00 3.63
CA CYS A 24 -10.54 4.36 2.69
C CYS A 24 -10.11 3.18 1.81
N ILE A 25 -10.15 1.95 2.33
CA ILE A 25 -10.06 0.75 1.49
C ILE A 25 -11.27 0.68 0.55
N TYR A 26 -12.47 1.01 1.01
CA TYR A 26 -13.69 1.02 0.17
C TYR A 26 -13.67 2.09 -0.93
N LEU A 27 -13.16 3.30 -0.64
CA LEU A 27 -12.92 4.33 -1.66
C LEU A 27 -11.75 3.97 -2.61
N HIS A 28 -10.71 3.29 -2.12
CA HIS A 28 -9.63 2.78 -2.97
C HIS A 28 -10.12 1.67 -3.91
N VAL A 29 -10.94 0.72 -3.43
CA VAL A 29 -11.50 -0.36 -4.26
C VAL A 29 -12.38 0.23 -5.37
N LYS A 30 -13.21 1.24 -5.10
CA LYS A 30 -14.03 1.89 -6.13
C LYS A 30 -13.22 2.69 -7.16
N ALA A 31 -12.09 3.30 -6.79
CA ALA A 31 -11.23 4.03 -7.72
C ALA A 31 -10.29 3.10 -8.52
N PHE A 32 -9.88 1.97 -7.94
CA PHE A 32 -8.99 1.00 -8.57
C PHE A 32 -9.74 -0.04 -9.43
N GLU A 33 -11.02 -0.32 -9.15
CA GLU A 33 -11.85 -1.19 -10.00
C GLU A 33 -12.11 -0.62 -11.41
N CYS A 34 -11.81 0.66 -11.64
CA CYS A 34 -11.90 1.23 -12.99
C CYS A 34 -10.69 0.92 -13.88
N SER A 35 -9.66 0.21 -13.38
CA SER A 35 -8.58 -0.31 -14.21
C SER A 35 -7.86 -1.49 -13.55
N VAL A 36 -8.06 -2.68 -14.12
CA VAL A 36 -7.15 -3.84 -14.20
C VAL A 36 -7.92 -5.14 -13.92
N PHE A 37 -8.42 -5.72 -15.01
CA PHE A 37 -8.92 -7.08 -15.08
C PHE A 37 -7.75 -8.03 -15.41
N PHE A 38 -7.78 -9.20 -14.78
CA PHE A 38 -6.93 -10.40 -14.93
C PHE A 38 -5.61 -10.54 -14.16
N TYR A 39 -5.53 -11.70 -13.52
CA TYR A 39 -4.58 -12.16 -12.52
C TYR A 39 -3.81 -13.37 -13.06
N ARG A 40 -2.50 -13.43 -12.82
CA ARG A 40 -1.73 -14.69 -12.80
C ARG A 40 -0.57 -14.55 -11.82
N ILE A 41 -0.63 -15.30 -10.72
CA ILE A 41 0.51 -15.44 -9.80
C ILE A 41 1.53 -16.39 -10.41
N ALA A 42 2.79 -15.96 -10.51
CA ALA A 42 3.94 -16.85 -10.65
C ALA A 42 4.93 -16.59 -9.49
N LYS A 43 5.42 -17.67 -8.86
CA LYS A 43 6.38 -17.61 -7.76
C LYS A 43 7.83 -17.56 -8.26
N LYS A 44 8.64 -16.76 -7.54
CA LYS A 44 10.11 -16.78 -7.38
C LYS A 44 10.97 -16.79 -8.65
N THR A 45 11.22 -15.59 -9.17
CA THR A 45 12.49 -15.17 -9.80
C THR A 45 12.72 -13.70 -9.40
N LYS A 46 13.93 -13.14 -9.51
CA LYS A 46 14.10 -11.67 -9.48
C LYS A 46 13.19 -11.13 -10.57
N PHE A 47 12.10 -10.49 -10.16
CA PHE A 47 10.99 -10.11 -11.00
C PHE A 47 11.46 -8.99 -11.94
N ASN A 48 11.65 -9.32 -13.21
CA ASN A 48 12.03 -8.37 -14.25
C ASN A 48 11.06 -8.58 -15.42
N PRO A 49 9.94 -7.83 -15.50
CA PRO A 49 9.12 -7.85 -16.69
C PRO A 49 10.00 -7.42 -17.87
N GLY A 50 9.96 -8.17 -18.97
CA GLY A 50 10.74 -7.84 -20.16
C GLY A 50 10.46 -6.40 -20.66
N PRO A 51 11.37 -5.81 -21.44
CA PRO A 51 11.39 -4.37 -21.73
C PRO A 51 10.19 -3.80 -22.54
N THR A 52 9.22 -4.62 -22.99
CA THR A 52 8.27 -4.26 -24.06
C THR A 52 6.79 -4.38 -23.67
N THR A 53 6.45 -4.18 -22.41
CA THR A 53 5.10 -4.43 -21.93
C THR A 53 4.29 -3.14 -21.94
N LYS A 54 3.14 -3.11 -22.61
CA LYS A 54 2.25 -1.94 -22.72
C LYS A 54 1.58 -1.51 -21.40
N TYR A 55 1.71 -2.32 -20.35
CA TYR A 55 0.97 -2.18 -19.09
C TYR A 55 1.92 -2.13 -17.90
N ASP A 56 1.45 -1.52 -16.82
CA ASP A 56 2.13 -1.54 -15.52
C ASP A 56 2.16 -2.97 -14.96
N TRP A 57 3.24 -3.31 -14.27
CA TRP A 57 3.40 -4.62 -13.64
C TRP A 57 3.29 -4.53 -12.13
N ILE A 58 2.51 -5.45 -11.57
CA ILE A 58 2.34 -5.58 -10.12
C ILE A 58 3.04 -6.87 -9.67
N GLY A 59 4.02 -6.74 -8.79
CA GLY A 59 4.80 -7.84 -8.27
C GLY A 59 4.08 -8.67 -7.18
N PRO A 60 4.72 -9.76 -6.73
CA PRO A 60 4.27 -10.48 -5.54
C PRO A 60 4.37 -9.58 -4.28
N PRO A 61 3.62 -9.86 -3.21
CA PRO A 61 3.75 -9.13 -1.95
C PRO A 61 5.20 -9.15 -1.44
N ASP A 62 5.70 -7.98 -1.07
CA ASP A 62 6.98 -7.82 -0.41
C ASP A 62 6.97 -8.45 0.98
N ARG A 63 8.10 -9.02 1.41
CA ARG A 63 8.16 -9.81 2.66
C ARG A 63 8.13 -8.97 3.92
N LEU A 64 8.57 -7.71 3.84
CA LEU A 64 8.69 -6.85 5.01
C LEU A 64 7.51 -5.89 5.08
N SER A 65 7.24 -5.17 4.01
CA SER A 65 6.14 -4.21 3.92
C SER A 65 4.78 -4.84 3.67
N ASN A 66 4.70 -6.07 3.13
CA ASN A 66 3.49 -6.72 2.62
C ASN A 66 2.83 -6.02 1.41
N LEU A 67 3.38 -4.90 0.95
CA LEU A 67 2.91 -4.17 -0.22
C LEU A 67 3.38 -4.83 -1.52
N ARG A 68 2.64 -4.60 -2.61
CA ARG A 68 3.01 -5.13 -3.93
C ARG A 68 3.80 -4.07 -4.69
N PRO A 69 5.07 -4.32 -5.06
CA PRO A 69 5.85 -3.37 -5.82
C PRO A 69 5.27 -3.22 -7.24
N ILE A 70 5.29 -2.00 -7.75
CA ILE A 70 4.79 -1.66 -9.08
C ILE A 70 5.95 -1.23 -9.96
N ILE A 71 6.05 -1.83 -11.15
CA ILE A 71 6.96 -1.38 -12.21
C ILE A 71 6.10 -0.67 -13.26
N TYR A 72 6.19 0.66 -13.28
CA TYR A 72 5.44 1.48 -14.21
C TYR A 72 5.96 1.33 -15.65
N HIS A 73 5.03 1.17 -16.59
CA HIS A 73 5.34 1.21 -18.02
C HIS A 73 5.86 2.59 -18.42
N ILE A 74 6.88 2.60 -19.28
CA ILE A 74 7.41 3.81 -19.90
C ILE A 74 6.99 3.80 -21.38
N PRO A 75 6.08 4.68 -21.81
CA PRO A 75 5.67 4.75 -23.20
C PRO A 75 6.78 5.34 -24.07
N GLU A 76 6.87 4.91 -25.34
CA GLU A 76 7.93 5.34 -26.27
C GLU A 76 7.97 6.86 -26.47
N ASN A 77 6.80 7.51 -26.52
CA ASN A 77 6.65 8.95 -26.72
C ASN A 77 6.20 9.66 -25.43
N GLU A 78 6.81 9.30 -24.29
CA GLU A 78 6.50 9.87 -22.98
C GLU A 78 6.72 11.39 -22.97
N THR A 79 5.66 12.13 -22.67
CA THR A 79 5.76 13.58 -22.50
C THR A 79 6.44 13.92 -21.16
N PRO A 80 7.06 15.10 -21.02
CA PRO A 80 7.64 15.52 -19.74
C PRO A 80 6.64 15.50 -18.57
N LEU A 81 5.35 15.74 -18.86
CA LEU A 81 4.28 15.73 -17.85
C LEU A 81 3.91 14.30 -17.42
N GLU A 82 3.80 13.36 -18.37
CA GLU A 82 3.60 11.93 -18.08
C GLU A 82 4.77 11.35 -17.28
N ARG A 83 6.01 11.70 -17.67
CA ARG A 83 7.22 11.32 -16.93
C ARG A 83 7.19 11.83 -15.50
N LYS A 84 6.82 13.10 -15.30
CA LYS A 84 6.67 13.70 -13.97
C LYS A 84 5.64 12.94 -13.12
N LEU A 85 4.51 12.59 -13.72
CA LEU A 85 3.48 11.79 -13.04
C LEU A 85 4.01 10.41 -12.65
N ARG A 86 4.70 9.72 -13.56
CA ARG A 86 5.29 8.40 -13.29
C ARG A 86 6.31 8.44 -12.15
N HIS A 87 7.23 9.40 -12.15
CA HIS A 87 8.19 9.56 -11.05
C HIS A 87 7.50 9.87 -9.73
N LEU A 88 6.52 10.79 -9.70
CA LEU A 88 5.79 11.10 -8.46
C LEU A 88 5.07 9.89 -7.88
N ARG A 89 4.47 9.04 -8.74
CA ARG A 89 3.84 7.79 -8.31
C ARG A 89 4.89 6.82 -7.75
N GLN A 90 6.02 6.66 -8.43
CA GLN A 90 7.10 5.79 -7.97
C GLN A 90 7.70 6.24 -6.64
N GLU A 91 8.01 7.53 -6.49
CA GLU A 91 8.49 8.12 -5.24
C GLU A 91 7.48 7.96 -4.09
N THR A 92 6.19 8.03 -4.38
CA THR A 92 5.13 7.83 -3.39
C THR A 92 5.03 6.36 -2.97
N GLU A 93 5.14 5.42 -3.90
CA GLU A 93 5.17 3.99 -3.59
C GLU A 93 6.44 3.60 -2.82
N ASP A 94 7.60 4.13 -3.19
CA ASP A 94 8.87 3.87 -2.49
C ASP A 94 8.80 4.37 -1.05
N TRP A 95 8.30 5.59 -0.84
CA TRP A 95 8.06 6.16 0.48
C TRP A 95 7.08 5.32 1.31
N ASN A 96 6.00 4.83 0.68
CA ASN A 96 5.01 3.97 1.31
C ASN A 96 5.61 2.61 1.73
N HIS A 97 6.39 2.00 0.84
CA HIS A 97 7.12 0.76 1.10
C HIS A 97 8.10 0.92 2.26
N GLU A 98 8.85 2.01 2.32
CA GLU A 98 9.78 2.29 3.40
C GLU A 98 9.06 2.40 4.75
N PHE A 99 7.98 3.18 4.81
CA PHE A 99 7.17 3.34 6.02
C PHE A 99 6.64 1.99 6.54
N TRP A 100 6.01 1.20 5.68
CA TRP A 100 5.43 -0.08 6.08
C TRP A 100 6.48 -1.15 6.39
N THR A 101 7.62 -1.12 5.73
CA THR A 101 8.78 -1.96 6.10
C THR A 101 9.21 -1.66 7.53
N HIS A 102 9.46 -0.39 7.84
CA HIS A 102 9.86 0.03 9.19
C HIS A 102 8.81 -0.32 10.23
N GLN A 103 7.53 -0.09 9.92
CA GLN A 103 6.46 -0.29 10.87
C GLN A 103 6.20 -1.77 11.14
N ASN A 104 6.25 -2.63 10.12
CA ASN A 104 6.07 -4.07 10.29
C ASN A 104 7.24 -4.71 11.04
N VAL A 105 8.48 -4.25 10.79
CA VAL A 105 9.66 -4.69 11.54
C VAL A 105 9.53 -4.29 13.02
N THR A 106 9.17 -3.03 13.29
CA THR A 106 9.00 -2.51 14.65
C THR A 106 7.88 -3.25 15.38
N PHE A 107 6.73 -3.44 14.73
CA PHE A 107 5.61 -4.18 15.29
C PHE A 107 5.97 -5.62 15.62
N SER A 108 6.66 -6.32 14.71
CA SER A 108 7.05 -7.71 14.93
C SER A 108 7.99 -7.83 16.12
N LYS A 109 8.98 -6.94 16.21
CA LYS A 109 9.91 -6.88 17.35
C LYS A 109 9.20 -6.61 18.67
N GLU A 110 8.40 -5.53 18.75
CA GLU A 110 7.71 -5.17 20.00
C GLU A 110 6.70 -6.25 20.43
N LYS A 111 6.06 -6.92 19.46
CA LYS A 111 5.15 -8.03 19.72
C LYS A 111 5.90 -9.22 20.32
N GLU A 112 7.05 -9.60 19.77
CA GLU A 112 7.85 -10.70 20.29
C GLU A 112 8.38 -10.41 21.69
N GLU A 113 8.88 -9.20 21.94
CA GLU A 113 9.31 -8.75 23.26
C GLU A 113 8.16 -8.78 24.28
N TYR A 114 6.96 -8.33 23.88
CA TYR A 114 5.78 -8.40 24.73
C TYR A 114 5.42 -9.84 25.06
N VAL A 115 5.31 -10.72 24.06
CA VAL A 115 5.00 -12.14 24.26
C VAL A 115 6.02 -12.80 25.19
N HIS A 116 7.31 -12.57 24.96
CA HIS A 116 8.38 -13.11 25.81
C HIS A 116 8.26 -12.61 27.25
N SER A 117 8.03 -11.31 27.46
CA SER A 117 7.87 -10.75 28.81
C SER A 117 6.68 -11.33 29.57
N GLN A 118 5.54 -11.51 28.89
CA GLN A 118 4.32 -12.06 29.48
C GLN A 118 4.48 -13.54 29.84
N LEU A 119 5.13 -14.33 28.96
CA LEU A 119 5.44 -15.74 29.26
C LEU A 119 6.40 -15.85 30.45
N LYS A 120 7.45 -15.03 30.48
CA LYS A 120 8.41 -14.99 31.58
C LYS A 120 7.76 -14.61 32.91
N ALA A 121 6.85 -13.62 32.90
CA ALA A 121 6.10 -13.20 34.10
C ALA A 121 5.21 -14.34 34.65
N LYS A 122 4.72 -15.22 33.78
CA LYS A 122 3.97 -16.43 34.16
C LYS A 122 4.85 -17.62 34.54
N GLY A 123 6.18 -17.47 34.52
CA GLY A 123 7.11 -18.59 34.72
C GLY A 123 7.10 -19.62 33.60
N LEU A 124 6.59 -19.27 32.42
CA LEU A 124 6.48 -20.16 31.27
C LEU A 124 7.66 -19.98 30.30
N THR A 125 8.17 -21.09 29.79
CA THR A 125 9.09 -21.13 28.65
C THR A 125 8.40 -20.75 27.34
N GLU A 126 9.17 -20.27 26.35
CA GLU A 126 8.65 -19.89 25.02
C GLU A 126 8.01 -21.06 24.26
N ARG A 127 8.41 -22.30 24.56
CA ARG A 127 7.87 -23.51 23.96
C ARG A 127 7.11 -24.33 24.99
N ASP A 128 6.03 -24.94 24.54
CA ASP A 128 5.31 -25.94 25.31
C ASP A 128 6.06 -27.28 25.35
N GLU A 129 5.54 -28.23 26.11
CA GLU A 129 6.08 -29.59 26.24
C GLU A 129 6.17 -30.34 24.90
N ARG A 130 5.39 -29.92 23.90
CA ARG A 130 5.38 -30.49 22.53
C ARG A 130 6.28 -29.71 21.57
N GLY A 131 7.05 -28.74 22.06
CA GLY A 131 7.95 -27.91 21.26
C GLY A 131 7.26 -26.81 20.45
N ARG A 132 5.95 -26.60 20.59
CA ARG A 132 5.21 -25.53 19.89
C ARG A 132 5.46 -24.19 20.57
N LYS A 133 5.58 -23.12 19.78
CA LYS A 133 5.71 -21.74 20.31
C LYS A 133 4.43 -21.39 21.08
N ARG A 134 4.56 -21.06 22.38
CA ARG A 134 3.44 -20.60 23.19
C ARG A 134 2.97 -19.24 22.69
N THR A 135 1.66 -19.07 22.66
CA THR A 135 1.00 -17.81 22.29
C THR A 135 0.18 -17.31 23.48
N LEU A 136 0.09 -16.00 23.63
CA LEU A 136 -0.81 -15.38 24.60
C LEU A 136 -2.27 -15.54 24.16
N ASN A 137 -3.20 -15.41 25.12
CA ASN A 137 -4.63 -15.39 24.78
C ASN A 137 -5.00 -14.08 24.05
N SER A 138 -6.22 -14.00 23.53
CA SER A 138 -6.70 -12.81 22.81
C SER A 138 -6.82 -11.55 23.68
N GLU A 139 -7.23 -11.67 24.93
CA GLU A 139 -7.36 -10.56 25.89
C GLU A 139 -5.99 -9.95 26.23
N GLU A 140 -4.99 -10.79 26.49
CA GLU A 140 -3.62 -10.36 26.76
C GLU A 140 -2.99 -9.71 25.53
N MET A 141 -3.22 -10.29 24.35
CA MET A 141 -2.79 -9.69 23.09
C MET A 141 -3.51 -8.35 22.82
N ALA A 142 -4.77 -8.19 23.23
CA ALA A 142 -5.51 -6.94 23.06
C ALA A 142 -4.87 -5.79 23.82
N VAL A 143 -4.32 -6.04 25.01
CA VAL A 143 -3.55 -5.04 25.78
C VAL A 143 -2.33 -4.56 25.00
N PHE A 144 -1.58 -5.48 24.39
CA PHE A 144 -0.47 -5.12 23.51
C PHE A 144 -0.94 -4.28 22.32
N TYR A 145 -1.99 -4.71 21.61
CA TYR A 145 -2.49 -4.00 20.44
C TYR A 145 -2.91 -2.57 20.79
N LYS A 146 -3.69 -2.40 21.86
CA LYS A 146 -4.08 -1.08 22.33
C LYS A 146 -2.85 -0.21 22.62
N ARG A 147 -1.89 -0.72 23.40
CA ARG A 147 -0.68 0.03 23.75
C ARG A 147 0.16 0.41 22.52
N PHE A 148 0.31 -0.50 21.57
CA PHE A 148 1.06 -0.25 20.35
C PHE A 148 0.39 0.83 19.51
N LEU A 149 -0.94 0.78 19.36
CA LEU A 149 -1.72 1.79 18.63
C LEU A 149 -1.65 3.15 19.31
N ASP A 150 -1.85 3.21 20.63
CA ASP A 150 -1.77 4.45 21.41
C ASP A 150 -0.37 5.09 21.27
N LYS A 151 0.70 4.29 21.35
CA LYS A 151 2.09 4.75 21.17
C LYS A 151 2.37 5.29 19.77
N ASN A 152 1.77 4.70 18.74
CA ASN A 152 2.06 5.04 17.34
C ASN A 152 1.01 5.98 16.71
N CYS A 153 0.03 6.47 17.48
CA CYS A 153 -1.11 7.23 16.95
C CYS A 153 -0.67 8.48 16.16
N ILE A 154 0.24 9.29 16.72
CA ILE A 154 0.76 10.50 16.06
C ILE A 154 1.52 10.16 14.79
N LYS A 155 2.33 9.09 14.81
CA LYS A 155 3.09 8.62 13.65
C LYS A 155 2.18 8.17 12.51
N HIS A 156 1.08 7.47 12.83
CA HIS A 156 0.10 7.09 11.82
C HIS A 156 -0.72 8.26 11.31
N ALA A 157 -1.03 9.24 12.16
CA ALA A 157 -1.70 10.47 11.73
C ALA A 157 -0.83 11.29 10.76
N SER A 158 0.47 11.43 11.05
CA SER A 158 1.40 12.14 10.15
C SER A 158 1.59 11.39 8.82
N TYR A 159 1.71 10.06 8.86
CA TYR A 159 1.74 9.23 7.66
C TYR A 159 0.47 9.39 6.82
N ASN A 160 -0.72 9.26 7.42
CA ASN A 160 -1.99 9.40 6.69
C ASN A 160 -2.11 10.77 6.03
N ARG A 161 -1.73 11.84 6.75
CA ARG A 161 -1.71 13.20 6.20
C ARG A 161 -0.83 13.31 4.96
N GLU A 162 0.41 12.81 5.03
CA GLU A 162 1.34 12.82 3.90
C GLU A 162 0.84 11.93 2.74
N TRP A 163 0.28 10.76 3.06
CA TRP A 163 -0.32 9.85 2.08
C TRP A 163 -1.44 10.53 1.30
N TYR A 164 -2.36 11.23 1.96
CA TYR A 164 -3.42 11.99 1.30
C TYR A 164 -2.87 13.15 0.47
N GLN A 165 -1.89 13.88 0.99
CA GLN A 165 -1.27 14.99 0.28
C GLN A 165 -0.61 14.53 -1.04
N ARG A 166 0.14 13.42 -1.01
CA ARG A 166 0.76 12.82 -2.20
C ARG A 166 -0.28 12.32 -3.18
N ASN A 167 -1.27 11.55 -2.72
CA ASN A 167 -2.33 11.00 -3.58
C ASN A 167 -3.20 12.09 -4.22
N PHE A 168 -3.49 13.16 -3.48
CA PHE A 168 -4.18 14.33 -4.03
C PHE A 168 -3.36 15.01 -5.13
N THR A 169 -2.05 15.21 -4.88
CA THR A 169 -1.12 15.78 -5.87
C THR A 169 -1.03 14.92 -7.13
N ILE A 170 -0.92 13.60 -6.97
CA ILE A 170 -0.95 12.64 -8.07
C ILE A 170 -2.25 12.77 -8.86
N THR A 171 -3.41 12.82 -8.17
CA THR A 171 -4.73 12.94 -8.81
C THR A 171 -4.86 14.20 -9.66
N LEU A 172 -4.44 15.36 -9.13
CA LEU A 172 -4.43 16.60 -9.89
C LEU A 172 -3.50 16.53 -11.11
N LEU A 173 -2.33 15.90 -10.95
CA LEU A 173 -1.39 15.74 -12.05
C LEU A 173 -1.90 14.76 -13.11
N MET A 174 -2.58 13.68 -12.71
CA MET A 174 -3.29 12.77 -13.62
C MET A 174 -4.34 13.51 -14.44
N ALA A 175 -5.17 14.33 -13.80
CA ALA A 175 -6.16 15.15 -14.49
C ALA A 175 -5.49 16.11 -15.50
N ARG A 176 -4.38 16.74 -15.12
CA ARG A 176 -3.61 17.61 -16.00
C ARG A 176 -3.02 16.87 -17.21
N VAL A 177 -2.48 15.67 -17.01
CA VAL A 177 -1.98 14.80 -18.10
C VAL A 177 -3.11 14.42 -19.05
N ALA A 178 -4.27 14.04 -18.51
CA ALA A 178 -5.43 13.68 -19.32
C ALA A 178 -5.89 14.85 -20.21
N LEU A 179 -6.03 16.06 -19.63
CA LEU A 179 -6.36 17.27 -20.38
C LEU A 179 -5.32 17.61 -21.45
N HIS A 180 -4.03 17.51 -21.11
CA HIS A 180 -2.94 17.74 -22.06
C HIS A 180 -3.00 16.74 -23.24
N ASN A 181 -3.29 15.47 -22.97
CA ASN A 181 -3.38 14.44 -24.01
C ASN A 181 -4.61 14.61 -24.90
N VAL A 182 -5.76 15.01 -24.34
CA VAL A 182 -6.95 15.39 -25.11
C VAL A 182 -6.62 16.58 -26.03
N TRP A 183 -6.00 17.63 -25.49
CA TRP A 183 -5.61 18.81 -26.26
C TRP A 183 -4.67 18.45 -27.42
N ARG A 184 -3.61 17.67 -27.16
CA ARG A 184 -2.66 17.20 -28.19
C ARG A 184 -3.34 16.39 -29.31
N THR A 185 -4.36 15.62 -28.95
CA THR A 185 -5.13 14.83 -29.91
C THR A 185 -5.99 15.72 -30.79
N LEU A 186 -6.67 16.71 -30.19
CA LEU A 186 -7.51 17.68 -30.91
C LEU A 186 -6.69 18.60 -31.83
N THR A 187 -5.49 19.01 -31.43
CA THR A 187 -4.61 19.88 -32.23
C THR A 187 -3.79 19.13 -33.28
N GLY A 188 -3.93 17.80 -33.40
CA GLY A 188 -3.24 16.99 -34.41
C GLY A 188 -1.73 16.86 -34.21
N GLN A 189 -1.20 17.31 -33.07
CA GLN A 189 0.25 17.31 -32.77
C GLN A 189 0.85 15.90 -32.62
N GLY A 190 0.03 14.84 -32.56
CA GLY A 190 0.45 13.44 -32.47
C GLY A 190 0.72 12.72 -33.79
N ARG A 191 0.51 13.35 -34.95
CA ARG A 191 0.58 12.70 -36.27
C ARG A 191 1.66 13.34 -37.15
N SER A 192 2.94 13.22 -36.79
CA SER A 192 4.03 13.66 -37.68
C SER A 192 5.29 12.80 -37.57
N LYS A 193 5.72 12.30 -38.74
CA LYS A 193 6.99 11.62 -39.12
C LYS A 193 7.09 10.10 -39.01
N SER A 194 6.31 9.37 -39.81
CA SER A 194 6.89 8.24 -40.55
C SER A 194 7.37 8.75 -41.92
N LYS A 195 8.68 8.91 -42.12
CA LYS A 195 9.24 9.08 -43.48
C LYS A 195 9.09 7.75 -44.23
N PRO A 196 8.58 7.72 -45.46
CA PRO A 196 8.65 6.52 -46.28
C PRO A 196 10.11 6.32 -46.70
N THR A 197 10.70 5.21 -46.28
CA THR A 197 12.00 4.75 -46.76
C THR A 197 11.85 4.36 -48.23
N VAL A 198 12.31 5.24 -49.13
CA VAL A 198 12.43 4.89 -50.55
C VAL A 198 13.58 3.90 -50.69
N MET A 199 13.29 2.68 -51.15
CA MET A 199 14.33 1.74 -51.56
C MET A 199 14.86 2.12 -52.95
N PRO A 200 16.19 2.14 -53.17
CA PRO A 200 16.74 2.34 -54.49
C PRO A 200 16.58 1.07 -55.33
N LYS A 201 16.36 1.27 -56.63
CA LYS A 201 16.25 0.22 -57.67
C LYS A 201 17.58 -0.48 -57.90
#